data_AF-A0A2I0A1W0-F1
#
_entry.id   AF-A0A2I0A1W0-F1
#
_cell.length_a   1.000
_cell.length_b   1.000
_cell.length_c   1.000
_cell.angle_alpha   90.00
_cell.angle_beta   90.00
_cell.angle_gamma   90.00
#
_symmetry.space_group_name_H-M   'P 1'
#
loop_
_entity.id
_entity.type
_entity.pdbx_description
1 polymer ?
#
loop_
_entity_poly.entity_id
_entity_poly.type
_entity_poly.pdbx_seq_one_letter_code
_entity_poly.pdbx_strand_id
1 'polypeptide(L)'
;MHRLKPTSPMVWTIISEALTENALSNHGDYNVYVLTYVTRAVAWANGDKIVWLITDFIASRFNMADQSFSAAVIIHAVIEKKYVADPYPTFSTFDVRG
;
A
#
# COMPACT_ATOMS: atom_id res chain seq x y z
N MET A 1 -5.94 -19.87 -6.13
CA MET A 1 -4.98 -18.79 -5.77
C MET A 1 -4.55 -18.12 -7.07
N HIS A 2 -4.86 -16.84 -7.29
CA HIS A 2 -4.53 -16.14 -8.54
C HIS A 2 -3.33 -15.21 -8.31
N ARG A 3 -2.20 -15.50 -8.96
CA ARG A 3 -1.03 -14.62 -8.90
C ARG A 3 -1.27 -13.42 -9.82
N LEU A 4 -1.50 -12.24 -9.23
CA LEU A 4 -1.53 -11.00 -10.01
C LEU A 4 -0.11 -10.61 -10.41
N LYS A 5 0.01 -10.05 -11.62
CA LYS A 5 1.28 -9.44 -12.03
C LYS A 5 1.52 -8.18 -11.18
N PRO A 6 2.76 -7.88 -10.77
CA PRO A 6 3.09 -6.61 -10.08
C PRO A 6 2.64 -5.37 -10.86
N THR A 7 2.58 -5.46 -12.19
CA THR A 7 2.12 -4.40 -13.09
C THR A 7 0.59 -4.31 -13.23
N SER A 8 -0.17 -5.11 -12.48
CA SER A 8 -1.63 -5.05 -12.50
C SER A 8 -2.10 -3.70 -11.94
N PRO A 9 -2.97 -2.96 -12.66
CA PRO A 9 -3.52 -1.70 -12.15
C PRO A 9 -4.21 -1.84 -10.79
N MET A 10 -4.88 -2.98 -10.54
CA MET A 10 -5.53 -3.26 -9.26
C MET A 10 -4.53 -3.33 -8.09
N VAL A 11 -3.35 -3.92 -8.31
CA VAL A 11 -2.30 -3.99 -7.29
C VAL A 11 -1.80 -2.59 -6.97
N TRP A 12 -1.57 -1.78 -8.00
CA TRP A 12 -1.13 -0.39 -7.84
C TRP A 12 -2.16 0.44 -7.06
N THR A 13 -3.43 0.34 -7.42
CA THR A 13 -4.53 1.04 -6.74
C THR A 13 -4.60 0.68 -5.25
N ILE A 14 -4.58 -0.62 -4.91
CA ILE A 14 -4.68 -1.07 -3.52
C ILE A 14 -3.50 -0.56 -2.69
N ILE A 15 -2.28 -0.59 -3.23
CA ILE A 15 -1.10 -0.08 -2.52
C ILE A 15 -1.19 1.44 -2.34
N SER A 16 -1.60 2.18 -3.38
CA SER A 16 -1.76 3.64 -3.28
C SER A 16 -2.84 4.05 -2.28
N GLU A 17 -3.97 3.33 -2.22
CA GLU A 17 -5.00 3.50 -1.19
C GLU A 17 -4.40 3.30 0.21
N ALA A 18 -3.65 2.21 0.40
CA ALA A 18 -3.00 1.91 1.69
C ALA A 18 -2.01 3.00 2.15
N LEU A 19 -1.19 3.51 1.23
CA LEU A 19 -0.26 4.60 1.55
C LEU A 19 -0.99 5.91 1.87
N THR A 20 -2.09 6.19 1.17
CA THR A 20 -2.92 7.37 1.43
C THR A 20 -3.57 7.31 2.81
N GLU A 21 -4.13 6.17 3.18
CA GLU A 21 -4.76 5.99 4.49
C GLU A 21 -3.73 6.02 5.63
N ASN A 22 -2.51 5.50 5.41
CA ASN A 22 -1.41 5.68 6.36
C ASN A 22 -1.07 7.16 6.57
N ALA A 23 -0.99 7.95 5.50
CA ALA A 23 -0.73 9.38 5.59
C ALA A 23 -1.86 10.14 6.31
N LEU A 24 -3.13 9.76 6.08
CA LEU A 24 -4.29 10.39 6.73
C LEU A 24 -4.38 10.05 8.23
N SER A 25 -4.01 8.83 8.62
CA SER A 25 -4.09 8.37 10.01
C SER A 25 -2.94 8.88 10.89
N ASN A 26 -1.77 9.13 10.30
CA ASN A 26 -0.63 9.71 11.00
C ASN A 26 -0.71 11.25 11.04
N HIS A 27 -1.65 11.78 11.83
CA HIS A 27 -1.77 13.21 12.09
C HIS A 27 -0.50 13.77 12.75
N GLY A 28 0.39 14.37 11.94
CA GLY A 28 1.60 15.03 12.42
C GLY A 28 2.89 14.65 11.69
N ASP A 29 2.87 13.64 10.82
CA ASP A 29 4.02 13.31 9.97
C ASP A 29 3.91 14.09 8.64
N TYR A 30 4.94 14.88 8.31
CA TYR A 30 5.02 15.59 7.03
C TYR A 30 5.44 14.68 5.87
N ASN A 31 5.72 13.41 6.15
CA ASN A 31 6.17 12.46 5.15
C ASN A 31 4.99 11.66 4.57
N VAL A 32 4.79 11.82 3.26
CA VAL A 32 3.88 10.99 2.48
C VAL A 32 4.69 10.01 1.65
N TYR A 33 4.33 8.74 1.68
CA TYR A 33 4.96 7.72 0.85
C TYR A 33 4.22 7.61 -0.48
N VAL A 34 4.95 7.78 -1.58
CA VAL A 34 4.41 7.68 -2.94
C VAL A 34 4.92 6.41 -3.59
N LEU A 35 4.00 5.53 -4.01
CA LEU A 35 4.34 4.29 -4.70
C LEU A 35 5.13 4.59 -5.98
N THR A 36 6.33 4.02 -6.08
CA THR A 36 7.23 4.18 -7.22
C THR A 36 7.23 2.92 -8.09
N TYR A 37 7.38 1.75 -7.47
CA TYR A 37 7.50 0.48 -8.20
C TYR A 37 7.04 -0.70 -7.36
N VAL A 38 6.30 -1.64 -7.96
CA VAL A 38 5.91 -2.89 -7.29
C VAL A 38 6.85 -4.00 -7.77
N THR A 39 7.61 -4.59 -6.84
CA THR A 39 8.57 -5.66 -7.16
C THR A 39 7.90 -7.04 -7.17
N ARG A 40 6.97 -7.27 -6.25
CA ARG A 40 6.25 -8.54 -6.11
C ARG A 40 4.82 -8.30 -5.64
N ALA A 41 3.90 -9.10 -6.15
CA ALA A 41 2.52 -9.15 -5.69
C ALA A 41 1.99 -10.58 -5.76
N VAL A 42 1.29 -11.00 -4.71
CA VAL A 42 0.49 -12.23 -4.67
C VAL A 42 -0.84 -11.88 -4.05
N ALA A 43 -1.93 -12.18 -4.75
CA ALA A 43 -3.26 -11.88 -4.29
C ALA A 43 -4.04 -13.17 -3.99
N TRP A 44 -4.88 -13.12 -2.98
CA TRP A 44 -5.96 -14.07 -2.79
C TRP A 44 -7.26 -13.39 -3.20
N ALA A 45 -7.97 -13.98 -4.15
CA ALA A 45 -9.23 -13.46 -4.65
C ALA A 45 -10.39 -14.42 -4.37
N ASN A 46 -11.58 -13.86 -4.15
CA ASN A 46 -12.85 -14.57 -4.06
C ASN A 46 -13.80 -13.97 -5.10
N GLY A 47 -13.90 -14.61 -6.27
CA GLY A 47 -14.50 -14.02 -7.46
C GLY A 47 -13.69 -12.82 -7.96
N ASP A 48 -14.35 -11.71 -8.24
CA ASP A 48 -13.72 -10.47 -8.73
C ASP A 48 -13.07 -9.62 -7.61
N LYS A 49 -13.03 -10.12 -6.37
CA LYS A 49 -12.62 -9.36 -5.18
C LYS A 49 -11.30 -9.87 -4.62
N ILE A 50 -10.34 -8.98 -4.42
CA ILE A 50 -9.08 -9.28 -3.71
C ILE A 50 -9.32 -9.18 -2.21
N VAL A 51 -9.02 -10.25 -1.48
CA VAL A 51 -9.20 -10.39 -0.02
C VAL A 51 -7.88 -10.14 0.72
N TRP A 52 -6.79 -10.66 0.17
CA TRP A 52 -5.43 -10.49 0.69
C TRP A 52 -4.48 -10.13 -0.43
N LEU A 53 -3.58 -9.17 -0.18
CA LEU A 53 -2.48 -8.83 -1.07
C LEU A 53 -1.16 -8.85 -0.28
N ILE A 54 -0.27 -9.78 -0.64
CA ILE A 54 1.09 -9.84 -0.11
C ILE A 54 2.01 -9.22 -1.16
N THR A 55 2.69 -8.15 -0.82
CA THR A 55 3.43 -7.35 -1.78
C THR A 55 4.71 -6.74 -1.20
N ASP A 56 5.69 -6.61 -2.10
CA ASP A 56 6.93 -5.90 -1.86
C ASP A 56 6.97 -4.74 -2.86
N PHE A 57 7.06 -3.50 -2.39
CA PHE A 57 7.09 -2.32 -3.26
C PHE A 57 8.04 -1.24 -2.76
N ILE A 58 8.51 -0.42 -3.69
CA ILE A 58 9.36 0.73 -3.44
C ILE A 58 8.46 1.96 -3.37
N ALA A 59 8.54 2.71 -2.28
CA ALA A 59 7.90 4.00 -2.13
C ALA A 59 8.93 5.09 -1.91
N SER A 60 8.73 6.23 -2.56
CA SER A 60 9.54 7.42 -2.34
C SER A 60 8.92 8.26 -1.23
N ARG A 61 9.72 8.68 -0.25
CA ARG A 61 9.29 9.58 0.81
C ARG A 61 9.26 11.02 0.28
N PHE A 62 8.06 11.56 0.16
CA PHE A 62 7.78 12.95 -0.16
C PHE A 62 7.59 13.76 1.13
N ASN A 63 8.45 14.72 1.38
CA ASN A 63 8.33 15.62 2.51
C ASN A 63 7.47 16.82 2.11
N MET A 64 6.30 16.96 2.74
CA MET A 64 5.37 18.05 2.46
C MET A 64 5.87 19.41 2.95
N ALA A 65 6.76 19.46 3.94
CA ALA A 65 7.25 20.71 4.51
C ALA A 65 8.17 21.47 3.54
N ASP A 66 8.98 20.75 2.77
CA ASP A 66 9.95 21.30 1.81
C ASP A 66 9.65 20.91 0.34
N GLN A 67 8.58 20.16 0.11
CA GLN A 67 8.16 19.63 -1.20
C GLN A 67 9.23 18.82 -1.93
N SER A 68 10.05 18.07 -1.18
CA SER A 68 11.17 17.30 -1.76
C SER A 68 11.01 15.79 -1.61
N PHE A 69 11.65 15.04 -2.52
CA PHE A 69 11.85 13.61 -2.37
C PHE A 69 13.23 13.34 -1.75
N SER A 70 13.28 12.51 -0.71
CA SER A 70 14.51 12.31 0.07
C SER A 70 15.07 10.89 0.02
N ALA A 71 14.22 9.87 0.09
CA ALA A 71 14.65 8.47 0.09
C ALA A 71 13.59 7.54 -0.50
N ALA A 72 14.04 6.49 -1.19
CA ALA A 72 13.21 5.37 -1.58
C ALA A 72 13.34 4.26 -0.52
N VAL A 73 12.21 3.74 -0.04
CA VAL A 73 12.13 2.66 0.94
C VAL A 73 11.48 1.44 0.31
N ILE A 74 11.94 0.25 0.69
CA ILE A 74 11.28 -1.01 0.35
C ILE A 74 10.30 -1.33 1.47
N ILE A 75 9.02 -1.49 1.11
CA ILE A 75 7.94 -1.79 2.03
C ILE A 75 7.44 -3.20 1.74
N HIS A 76 7.44 -4.02 2.77
CA HIS A 76 6.85 -5.35 2.79
C HIS A 76 5.48 -5.25 3.44
N ALA A 77 4.41 -5.43 2.65
CA ALA A 77 3.05 -5.25 3.14
C ALA A 77 2.21 -6.51 2.92
N VAL A 78 1.42 -6.84 3.94
CA VAL A 78 0.27 -7.72 3.82
C VAL A 78 -0.97 -6.86 3.99
N ILE A 79 -1.65 -6.56 2.88
CA ILE A 79 -2.85 -5.75 2.86
C ILE A 79 -4.04 -6.69 2.89
N GLU A 80 -4.70 -6.75 4.03
CA GLU A 80 -6.02 -7.37 4.18
C GLU A 80 -7.09 -6.30 3.96
N LYS A 81 -8.07 -6.56 3.10
CA LYS A 81 -9.27 -5.72 3.02
C LYS A 81 -10.41 -6.46 3.73
N LYS A 82 -10.61 -6.18 5.02
CA LYS A 82 -11.74 -6.73 5.78
C LYS A 82 -13.03 -6.09 5.30
N TYR A 83 -13.87 -6.88 4.63
CA TYR A 83 -15.19 -6.46 4.21
C TYR A 83 -16.18 -6.58 5.38
N VAL A 84 -16.13 -5.62 6.30
CA VAL A 84 -17.34 -5.21 7.01
C VAL A 84 -18.06 -4.21 6.09
N ALA A 85 -19.36 -3.95 6.26
CA ALA A 85 -20.08 -2.86 5.59
C ALA A 85 -19.57 -1.46 6.01
N ASP A 86 -18.28 -1.37 6.29
CA ASP A 86 -17.53 -0.19 6.67
C ASP A 86 -16.99 0.42 5.36
N PRO A 87 -17.27 1.69 5.06
CA PRO A 87 -16.78 2.33 3.84
C PRO A 87 -15.26 2.49 3.78
N TYR A 88 -14.53 2.04 4.82
CA TYR A 88 -13.10 2.22 4.98
C TYR A 88 -12.36 0.87 5.01
N PRO A 89 -11.33 0.68 4.16
CA PRO A 89 -10.40 -0.44 4.29
C PRO A 89 -9.78 -0.45 5.70
N THR A 90 -9.93 -1.55 6.43
CA THR A 90 -9.25 -1.71 7.72
C THR A 90 -7.95 -2.48 7.52
N PHE A 91 -6.81 -1.78 7.59
CA PHE A 91 -5.49 -2.41 7.55
C PHE A 91 -5.20 -3.11 8.88
N SER A 92 -5.00 -4.43 8.85
CA SER A 92 -4.70 -5.19 10.05
C SER A 92 -3.21 -5.13 10.44
N THR A 93 -2.30 -4.84 9.50
CA THR A 93 -0.86 -4.71 9.80
C THR A 93 -0.10 -3.99 8.67
N PHE A 94 0.34 -2.75 8.90
CA PHE A 94 1.33 -2.06 8.06
C PHE A 94 2.65 -2.00 8.82
N ASP A 95 3.59 -2.89 8.48
CA ASP A 95 4.91 -2.98 9.10
C ASP A 95 5.95 -2.40 8.13
N VAL A 96 6.38 -1.15 8.36
CA VAL A 96 7.48 -0.54 7.61
C VAL A 96 8.79 -0.96 8.27
N ARG A 97 9.48 -1.93 7.68
CA ARG A 97 10.84 -2.28 8.08
C ARG A 97 11.82 -1.45 7.26
N GLY A 98 12.62 -0.63 7.95
CA GLY A 98 13.72 0.15 7.38
C GLY A 98 14.96 -0.69 7.18
#